data_AF-A0A261Q3E0-F1
#
_entry.id   AF-A0A261Q3E0-F1
#
_cell.length_a   1.000
_cell.length_b   1.000
_cell.length_c   1.000
_cell.angle_alpha   90.00
_cell.angle_beta   90.00
_cell.angle_gamma   90.00
#
_symmetry.space_group_name_H-M   'P 1'
#
loop_
_entity.id
_entity.type
_entity.pdbx_description
1 polymer ?
#
loop_
_entity_poly.entity_id
_entity_poly.type
_entity_poly.pdbx_seq_one_letter_code
_entity_poly.pdbx_strand_id
1 'polypeptide(L)'
;MKAFEIVGPSQNLESVIRPVLLVFFGEAPAKASAGLVQKVKEEMERIRRGPVDVLGIESLYHPEVVRSFNITIFPAFVLVEQGMERWRYEGMLNPEQLETALATPC
;
A
#
# COMPACT_ATOMS: atom_id res chain seq x y z
N MET A 1 39.59 38.50 -0.63
CA MET A 1 39.38 37.07 -0.95
C MET A 1 38.55 36.49 0.18
N LYS A 2 37.25 36.23 -0.04
CA LYS A 2 36.39 35.54 0.94
C LYS A 2 36.12 34.14 0.41
N ALA A 3 36.58 33.14 1.16
CA ALA A 3 36.16 31.76 0.99
C ALA A 3 34.69 31.65 1.39
N PHE A 4 33.88 31.06 0.53
CA PHE A 4 32.53 30.60 0.86
C PHE A 4 32.60 29.07 0.86
N GLU A 5 32.71 28.49 2.04
CA GLU A 5 32.43 27.07 2.24
C GLU A 5 30.90 26.90 2.19
N ILE A 6 30.42 26.34 1.08
CA ILE A 6 29.04 25.87 0.96
C ILE A 6 29.02 24.47 1.59
N VAL A 7 28.90 24.40 2.92
CA VAL A 7 28.43 23.18 3.58
C VAL A 7 26.90 23.24 3.51
N GLY A 8 26.35 22.79 2.38
CA GLY A 8 24.92 22.51 2.28
C GLY A 8 24.59 21.38 3.25
N PRO A 9 23.44 21.44 3.96
CA PRO A 9 23.03 20.35 4.83
C PRO A 9 22.90 19.10 3.96
N SER A 10 23.70 18.07 4.26
CA SER A 10 23.45 16.73 3.78
C SER A 10 22.03 16.36 4.19
N GLN A 11 21.09 16.56 3.26
CA GLN A 11 19.73 16.06 3.36
C GLN A 11 19.89 14.55 3.32
N ASN A 12 20.09 13.96 4.49
CA ASN A 12 19.91 12.55 4.73
C ASN A 12 18.43 12.30 4.40
N LEU A 13 18.13 12.04 3.13
CA LEU A 13 16.89 11.42 2.71
C LEU A 13 16.98 10.00 3.27
N GLU A 14 16.76 9.86 4.58
CA GLU A 14 16.12 8.68 5.10
C GLU A 14 14.81 8.63 4.32
N SER A 15 14.79 7.85 3.23
CA SER A 15 13.56 7.54 2.53
C SER A 15 12.63 7.03 3.62
N VAL A 16 11.61 7.82 3.98
CA VAL A 16 10.57 7.35 4.88
C VAL A 16 9.90 6.23 4.11
N ILE A 17 10.31 5.00 4.39
CA ILE A 17 9.73 3.81 3.75
C ILE A 17 8.35 3.67 4.36
N ARG A 18 7.34 4.11 3.59
CA ARG A 18 5.95 4.02 4.02
C ARG A 18 5.44 2.61 3.78
N PRO A 19 4.60 2.07 4.68
CA PRO A 19 3.84 0.88 4.39
C PRO A 19 2.98 1.12 3.15
N VAL A 20 2.90 0.13 2.27
CA VAL A 20 2.08 0.14 1.08
C VAL A 20 1.03 -0.96 1.18
N LEU A 21 -0.24 -0.60 1.15
CA LEU A 21 -1.32 -1.56 1.00
C LEU A 21 -1.59 -1.80 -0.48
N LEU A 22 -1.22 -3.00 -0.94
CA LEU A 22 -1.51 -3.50 -2.27
C LEU A 22 -2.93 -4.06 -2.31
N VAL A 23 -3.73 -3.62 -3.27
CA VAL A 23 -5.09 -4.12 -3.51
C VAL A 23 -5.11 -4.81 -4.87
N PHE A 24 -5.19 -6.13 -4.86
CA PHE A 24 -5.21 -6.97 -6.05
C PHE A 24 -6.64 -7.16 -6.57
N PHE A 25 -6.79 -6.98 -7.88
CA PHE A 25 -8.04 -7.14 -8.60
C PHE A 25 -7.91 -8.24 -9.65
N GLY A 26 -8.92 -9.09 -9.73
CA GLY A 26 -9.08 -10.05 -10.83
C GLY A 26 -9.64 -9.36 -12.07
N GLU A 27 -10.45 -10.06 -12.84
CA GLU A 27 -11.27 -9.43 -13.88
C GLU A 27 -12.40 -8.61 -13.22
N ALA A 28 -12.18 -7.31 -13.08
CA ALA A 28 -13.17 -6.36 -12.61
C ALA A 28 -13.20 -5.12 -13.53
N PRO A 29 -14.34 -4.45 -13.69
CA PRO A 29 -14.39 -3.17 -14.40
C PRO A 29 -13.47 -2.14 -13.72
N ALA A 30 -12.73 -1.35 -14.49
CA ALA A 30 -11.81 -0.33 -13.97
C ALA A 30 -12.48 0.67 -12.99
N LYS A 31 -13.78 0.94 -13.18
CA LYS A 31 -14.56 1.77 -12.26
C LYS A 31 -14.75 1.12 -10.88
N ALA A 32 -14.91 -0.20 -10.85
CA ALA A 32 -15.05 -0.96 -9.61
C ALA A 32 -13.73 -1.06 -8.85
N SER A 33 -12.61 -1.30 -9.56
CA SER A 33 -11.27 -1.32 -8.95
C SER A 33 -10.91 0.05 -8.36
N ALA A 34 -11.05 1.13 -9.14
CA ALA A 34 -10.82 2.49 -8.67
C ALA A 34 -11.71 2.87 -7.47
N GLY A 35 -12.99 2.48 -7.49
CA GLY A 35 -13.92 2.72 -6.39
C GLY A 35 -13.53 1.99 -5.11
N LEU A 36 -13.00 0.76 -5.19
CA LEU A 36 -12.54 0.02 -4.02
C LEU A 36 -11.25 0.63 -3.45
N VAL A 37 -10.27 0.97 -4.30
CA VAL A 37 -9.04 1.67 -3.86
C VAL A 37 -9.38 2.97 -3.14
N GLN A 38 -10.31 3.75 -3.69
CA GLN A 38 -10.74 5.01 -3.08
C GLN A 38 -11.38 4.80 -1.70
N LYS A 39 -12.27 3.82 -1.56
CA LYS A 39 -12.86 3.45 -0.26
C LYS A 39 -11.80 3.04 0.75
N VAL A 40 -10.84 2.22 0.36
CA VAL A 40 -9.74 1.80 1.25
C VAL A 40 -8.90 3.00 1.71
N LYS A 41 -8.62 3.95 0.80
CA LYS A 41 -7.93 5.20 1.17
C LYS A 41 -8.73 6.02 2.18
N GLU A 42 -10.04 6.16 1.96
CA GLU A 42 -10.92 6.88 2.89
C GLU A 42 -10.93 6.22 4.28
N GLU A 43 -10.99 4.90 4.35
CA GLU A 43 -10.90 4.17 5.62
C GLU A 43 -9.52 4.32 6.28
N MET A 44 -8.42 4.28 5.53
CA MET A 44 -7.06 4.52 6.04
C MET A 44 -6.93 5.90 6.68
N GLU A 45 -7.41 6.94 5.99
CA GLU A 45 -7.42 8.31 6.49
C GLU A 45 -8.30 8.43 7.76
N ARG A 46 -9.44 7.74 7.80
CA ARG A 46 -10.32 7.70 8.97
C ARG A 46 -9.63 7.09 10.19
N ILE A 47 -8.86 6.01 10.00
CA ILE A 47 -8.21 5.27 11.09
C ILE A 47 -7.01 6.05 11.67
N ARG A 48 -6.53 7.10 10.99
CA ARG A 48 -5.42 7.97 11.42
C ARG A 48 -4.14 7.21 11.82
N ARG A 49 -3.89 6.05 11.21
CA ARG A 49 -2.53 5.49 11.18
C ARG A 49 -1.69 6.35 10.24
N GLY A 50 -0.38 6.43 10.49
CA GLY A 50 0.54 7.25 9.68
C GLY A 50 0.44 6.96 8.17
N PRO A 51 1.14 7.70 7.31
CA PRO A 51 0.91 7.66 5.87
C PRO A 51 1.15 6.25 5.31
N VAL A 52 0.06 5.54 4.98
CA VAL A 52 0.05 4.27 4.25
C VAL A 52 -0.37 4.55 2.82
N ASP A 53 0.47 4.17 1.86
CA ASP A 53 0.15 4.33 0.45
C ASP A 53 -0.75 3.17 -0.01
N VAL A 54 -1.84 3.45 -0.71
CA VAL A 54 -2.74 2.41 -1.24
C VAL A 54 -2.59 2.32 -2.75
N LEU A 55 -2.20 1.13 -3.24
CA LEU A 55 -1.94 0.86 -4.65
C LEU A 55 -2.84 -0.27 -5.17
N GLY A 56 -3.58 -0.01 -6.25
CA GLY A 56 -4.35 -1.04 -6.95
C GLY A 56 -3.50 -1.78 -7.99
N ILE A 57 -3.57 -3.11 -8.00
CA ILE A 57 -2.89 -3.98 -8.95
C ILE A 57 -3.97 -4.79 -9.69
N GLU A 58 -4.10 -4.55 -10.98
CA GLU A 58 -5.05 -5.28 -11.82
C GLU A 58 -4.35 -6.45 -12.51
N SER A 59 -4.89 -7.66 -12.33
CA SER A 59 -4.33 -8.91 -12.89
C SER A 59 -4.18 -8.87 -14.41
N LEU A 60 -5.05 -8.13 -15.11
CA LEU A 60 -4.98 -7.98 -16.56
C LEU A 60 -3.72 -7.21 -17.01
N TYR A 61 -3.28 -6.22 -16.23
CA TYR A 61 -2.16 -5.34 -16.58
C TYR A 61 -0.83 -5.77 -15.93
N HIS A 62 -0.89 -6.45 -14.79
CA HIS A 62 0.29 -6.86 -14.00
C HIS A 62 0.22 -8.32 -13.54
N PRO A 63 0.02 -9.30 -14.44
CA PRO A 63 -0.15 -10.71 -14.07
C PRO A 63 1.07 -11.30 -13.34
N GLU A 64 2.28 -10.82 -13.64
CA GLU A 64 3.52 -11.21 -12.97
C GLU A 64 3.53 -10.87 -11.48
N VAL A 65 2.99 -9.70 -11.11
CA VAL A 65 2.91 -9.27 -9.71
C VAL A 65 1.85 -10.08 -8.97
N VAL A 66 0.70 -10.34 -9.59
CA VAL A 66 -0.33 -11.21 -8.99
C VAL A 66 0.22 -12.62 -8.72
N ARG A 67 0.98 -13.17 -9.66
CA ARG A 67 1.63 -14.48 -9.52
C ARG A 67 2.72 -14.48 -8.45
N SER A 68 3.53 -13.43 -8.33
CA SER A 68 4.59 -13.37 -7.31
C SER A 68 4.03 -13.34 -5.90
N PHE A 69 2.85 -12.75 -5.70
CA PHE A 69 2.12 -12.78 -4.42
C PHE A 69 1.25 -14.03 -4.26
N ASN A 70 1.20 -14.91 -5.27
CA ASN A 70 0.43 -16.16 -5.26
C ASN A 70 -1.07 -15.94 -4.95
N ILE A 71 -1.64 -14.83 -5.43
CA ILE A 71 -3.04 -14.44 -5.19
C ILE A 71 -3.97 -15.27 -6.07
N THR A 72 -4.92 -15.94 -5.43
CA THR A 72 -5.94 -16.78 -6.12
C THR A 72 -7.37 -16.31 -5.92
N ILE A 73 -7.63 -15.51 -4.89
CA ILE A 73 -8.95 -15.00 -4.52
C ILE A 73 -8.93 -13.48 -4.64
N PHE A 74 -9.93 -12.92 -5.31
CA PHE A 74 -10.05 -11.47 -5.54
C PHE A 74 -11.33 -10.89 -4.92
N PRO A 75 -11.32 -9.61 -4.50
CA PRO A 75 -10.12 -8.78 -4.33
C PRO A 75 -9.22 -9.33 -3.21
N ALA A 76 -7.93 -9.01 -3.23
CA ALA A 76 -7.02 -9.32 -2.12
C ALA A 76 -6.26 -8.08 -1.68
N PHE A 77 -5.85 -8.06 -0.42
CA PHE A 77 -5.26 -6.94 0.26
C PHE A 77 -3.98 -7.41 0.92
N VAL A 78 -2.84 -6.80 0.58
CA VAL A 78 -1.53 -7.17 1.12
C VAL A 78 -0.82 -5.94 1.62
N LEU A 79 -0.54 -5.88 2.92
CA LEU A 79 0.26 -4.80 3.49
C LEU A 79 1.73 -5.18 3.37
N VAL A 80 2.48 -4.35 2.65
CA VAL A 80 3.91 -4.49 2.46
C VAL A 80 4.64 -3.34 3.15
N GLU A 81 5.64 -3.65 3.95
CA GLU A 81 6.49 -2.66 4.58
C GLU A 81 7.94 -3.08 4.41
N GLN A 82 8.80 -2.18 3.94
CA GLN A 82 10.22 -2.47 3.68
C GLN A 82 10.45 -3.70 2.79
N GLY A 83 9.54 -3.96 1.85
CA GLY A 83 9.60 -5.10 0.93
C GLY A 83 9.17 -6.43 1.54
N MET A 84 8.68 -6.44 2.78
CA MET A 84 8.15 -7.63 3.45
C MET A 84 6.64 -7.58 3.53
N GLU A 85 5.98 -8.70 3.22
CA GLU A 85 4.56 -8.88 3.51
C GLU A 85 4.34 -8.94 5.03
N ARG A 86 3.60 -7.97 5.57
CA ARG A 86 3.28 -7.86 6.99
C ARG A 86 1.92 -8.47 7.29
N TRP A 87 1.00 -8.38 6.34
CA TRP A 87 -0.37 -8.85 6.49
C TRP A 87 -1.01 -9.10 5.13
N ARG A 88 -1.94 -10.05 5.10
CA ARG A 88 -2.73 -10.40 3.92
C ARG A 88 -4.16 -10.71 4.30
N TYR A 89 -5.09 -10.32 3.44
CA TYR A 89 -6.47 -10.76 3.44
C TYR A 89 -6.97 -10.98 2.03
N GLU A 90 -7.64 -12.11 1.82
CA GLU A 90 -8.19 -12.48 0.51
C GLU A 90 -9.72 -12.51 0.58
N GLY A 91 -10.36 -11.92 -0.41
CA GLY A 91 -11.80 -11.67 -0.45
C GLY A 91 -12.17 -10.25 -0.03
N MET A 92 -13.47 -9.94 -0.02
CA MET A 92 -13.95 -8.60 0.29
C MET A 92 -13.64 -8.21 1.74
N LEU A 93 -12.85 -7.14 1.89
CA LEU A 93 -12.43 -6.61 3.18
C LEU A 93 -13.52 -5.73 3.79
N ASN A 94 -13.76 -5.88 5.09
CA ASN A 94 -14.58 -4.94 5.86
C ASN A 94 -13.70 -3.94 6.65
N PRO A 95 -14.25 -2.79 7.11
CA PRO A 95 -13.47 -1.78 7.82
C PRO A 95 -12.80 -2.29 9.12
N GLU A 96 -13.46 -3.17 9.86
CA GLU A 96 -12.93 -3.72 11.13
C GLU A 96 -11.69 -4.61 10.91
N GLN A 97 -11.67 -5.38 9.82
CA GLN A 97 -10.52 -6.18 9.43
C GLN A 97 -9.34 -5.30 9.02
N LEU A 98 -9.62 -4.17 8.36
CA LEU A 98 -8.60 -3.19 7.99
C LEU A 98 -8.00 -2.51 9.22
N GLU A 99 -8.83 -2.14 10.19
CA GLU A 99 -8.38 -1.61 11.47
C GLU A 99 -7.47 -2.61 12.20
N THR A 100 -7.84 -3.89 12.20
CA THR A 100 -7.04 -4.96 12.81
C THR A 100 -5.68 -5.15 12.10
N ALA A 101 -5.69 -5.12 10.76
CA ALA A 101 -4.48 -5.23 9.95
C ALA A 101 -3.46 -4.14 10.32
N LEU A 102 -3.95 -2.91 10.46
CA LEU A 102 -3.13 -1.76 10.81
C LEU A 102 -2.79 -1.73 12.30
N ALA A 103 -3.60 -2.31 13.18
CA ALA A 103 -3.40 -2.28 14.63
C ALA A 103 -2.16 -3.05 15.06
N THR A 104 -1.78 -4.09 14.32
CA THR A 104 -0.63 -4.94 14.62
C THR A 104 0.67 -4.12 14.52
N PRO A 105 1.35 -3.81 15.64
CA PRO A 105 2.62 -3.10 15.59
C PRO A 105 3.68 -3.98 14.94
N CYS A 106 4.59 -3.34 14.21
CA CYS A 106 5.68 -4.03 13.53
C CYS A 106 6.71 -4.62 14.47
#